data_AF-A0A7C2HRC7-F1
#
_entry.id   AF-A0A7C2HRC7-F1
#
_cell.length_a   1.000
_cell.length_b   1.000
_cell.length_c   1.000
_cell.angle_alpha   90.00
_cell.angle_beta   90.00
_cell.angle_gamma   90.00
#
_symmetry.space_group_name_H-M   'P 1'
#
loop_
_entity.id
_entity.type
_entity.pdbx_description
1 polymer ?
#
loop_
_entity_poly.entity_id
_entity_poly.type
_entity_poly.pdbx_seq_one_letter_code
_entity_poly.pdbx_strand_id
1 'polypeptide(L)'
;MASGHAQQLERQIADLAERFAETARGVVRESLARAVERFLAGRAAWIAGLDRATLGALRGALGAAIARSADAVASRLRDPDLWLDPLVAREAIGGRTEVWGDLLPGWVIELARRLGRPSAERVLRPAELDSPNNRVWLALANAAEPVVGVLEEFGLERSELGGGRLLPPFRPGSLRELDPHGRLAPLWRRYLVLYGRYRDLGGDGSDREGG
;
A
#
# COMPACT_ATOMS: atom_id res chain seq x y z
N MET A 1 24.36 14.77 -22.50
CA MET A 1 22.99 14.52 -23.02
C MET A 1 22.21 13.50 -22.19
N ALA A 2 22.82 12.42 -21.66
CA ALA A 2 22.15 11.42 -20.82
C ALA A 2 21.43 11.97 -19.57
N SER A 3 22.03 12.97 -18.90
CA SER A 3 21.45 13.63 -17.71
C SER A 3 20.10 14.32 -17.97
N GLY A 4 19.90 14.91 -19.16
CA GLY A 4 18.63 15.56 -19.52
C GLY A 4 17.48 14.58 -19.78
N HIS A 5 17.79 13.38 -20.30
CA HIS A 5 16.80 12.33 -20.52
C HIS A 5 16.38 11.69 -19.18
N ALA A 6 17.33 11.42 -18.29
CA ALA A 6 17.04 10.89 -16.95
C ALA A 6 16.11 11.83 -16.15
N GLN A 7 16.41 13.14 -16.12
CA GLN A 7 15.55 14.14 -15.48
C GLN A 7 14.16 14.26 -16.11
N GLN A 8 14.03 13.99 -17.42
CA GLN A 8 12.72 13.95 -18.07
C GLN A 8 11.90 12.73 -17.61
N LEU A 9 12.53 11.56 -17.48
CA LEU A 9 11.86 10.35 -17.00
C LEU A 9 11.47 10.46 -15.52
N GLU A 10 12.33 11.02 -14.67
CA GLU A 10 11.99 11.28 -13.26
C GLU A 10 10.75 12.15 -13.12
N ARG A 11 10.65 13.24 -13.90
CA ARG A 11 9.45 14.08 -13.94
C ARG A 11 8.21 13.30 -14.40
N GLN A 12 8.34 12.47 -15.44
CA GLN A 12 7.22 11.65 -15.92
C GLN A 12 6.77 10.60 -14.88
N ILE A 13 7.72 10.03 -14.13
CA ILE A 13 7.44 9.11 -13.03
C ILE A 13 6.72 9.85 -11.91
N ALA A 14 7.19 11.04 -11.51
CA ALA A 14 6.54 11.88 -10.50
C ALA A 14 5.10 12.27 -10.90
N ASP A 15 4.89 12.70 -12.15
CA ASP A 15 3.54 13.02 -12.66
C ASP A 15 2.61 11.79 -12.65
N LEU A 16 3.16 10.61 -12.88
CA LEU A 16 2.39 9.37 -12.83
C LEU A 16 2.11 8.93 -11.39
N ALA A 17 3.07 9.12 -10.49
CA ALA A 17 2.92 8.89 -9.05
C ALA A 17 1.79 9.74 -8.48
N GLU A 18 1.72 11.03 -8.81
CA GLU A 18 0.63 11.92 -8.38
C GLU A 18 -0.74 11.42 -8.85
N ARG A 19 -0.85 11.06 -10.14
CA ARG A 19 -2.10 10.50 -10.70
C ARG A 19 -2.48 9.17 -10.06
N PHE A 20 -1.49 8.32 -9.77
CA PHE A 20 -1.71 7.06 -9.08
C PHE A 20 -2.17 7.29 -7.65
N ALA A 21 -1.54 8.20 -6.91
CA ALA A 21 -1.89 8.56 -5.54
C ALA A 21 -3.33 9.06 -5.44
N GLU A 22 -3.76 9.96 -6.34
CA GLU A 22 -5.13 10.47 -6.34
C GLU A 22 -6.15 9.39 -6.72
N THR A 23 -5.82 8.53 -7.69
CA THR A 23 -6.68 7.39 -8.03
C THR A 23 -6.78 6.40 -6.87
N ALA A 24 -5.66 6.12 -6.21
CA ALA A 24 -5.57 5.22 -5.06
C ALA A 24 -6.39 5.73 -3.87
N ARG A 25 -6.41 7.06 -3.64
CA ARG A 25 -7.25 7.69 -2.61
C ARG A 25 -8.71 7.28 -2.75
N GLY A 26 -9.28 7.45 -3.95
CA GLY A 26 -10.67 7.08 -4.24
C GLY A 26 -10.91 5.58 -4.09
N VAL A 27 -10.01 4.77 -4.66
CA VAL A 27 -10.08 3.30 -4.59
C VAL A 27 -10.08 2.80 -3.14
N VAL A 28 -9.14 3.26 -2.32
CA VAL A 28 -9.01 2.87 -0.92
C VAL A 28 -10.25 3.27 -0.13
N ARG A 29 -10.72 4.51 -0.30
CA ARG A 29 -11.92 5.02 0.37
C ARG A 29 -13.14 4.13 0.07
N GLU A 30 -13.39 3.86 -1.20
CA GLU A 30 -14.52 3.03 -1.62
C GLU A 30 -14.39 1.58 -1.13
N SER A 31 -13.17 1.02 -1.20
CA SER A 31 -12.92 -0.36 -0.77
C SER A 31 -13.13 -0.55 0.72
N LEU A 32 -12.58 0.35 1.55
CA LEU A 32 -12.79 0.32 2.99
C LEU A 32 -14.26 0.55 3.36
N ALA A 33 -14.95 1.47 2.71
CA ALA A 33 -16.38 1.68 2.93
C ALA A 33 -17.19 0.40 2.68
N ARG A 34 -16.98 -0.27 1.54
CA ARG A 34 -17.63 -1.55 1.24
C ARG A 34 -17.26 -2.65 2.24
N ALA A 35 -16.01 -2.69 2.69
CA ALA A 35 -15.55 -3.70 3.64
C ALA A 35 -16.20 -3.51 5.03
N VAL A 36 -16.26 -2.26 5.50
CA VAL A 36 -16.93 -1.87 6.75
C VAL A 36 -18.43 -2.12 6.67
N GLU A 37 -19.10 -1.72 5.59
CA GLU A 37 -20.53 -1.97 5.40
C GLU A 37 -20.87 -3.46 5.46
N ARG A 38 -20.09 -4.31 4.79
CA ARG A 38 -20.25 -5.77 4.85
C ARG A 38 -20.06 -6.31 6.26
N PHE A 39 -19.05 -5.82 6.97
CA PHE A 39 -18.80 -6.24 8.36
C PHE A 39 -19.94 -5.84 9.30
N LEU A 40 -20.41 -4.60 9.19
CA LEU A 40 -21.53 -4.09 9.98
C LEU A 40 -22.83 -4.85 9.66
N ALA A 41 -23.11 -5.16 8.40
CA ALA A 41 -24.25 -5.98 8.00
C ALA A 41 -24.21 -7.38 8.64
N GLY A 42 -23.02 -7.99 8.74
CA GLY A 42 -22.81 -9.26 9.45
C GLY A 42 -22.98 -9.18 10.97
N ARG A 43 -23.04 -7.97 11.54
CA ARG A 43 -23.19 -7.70 12.98
C ARG A 43 -24.49 -6.96 13.32
N ALA A 44 -25.56 -7.22 12.57
CA ALA A 44 -26.85 -6.53 12.75
C ALA A 44 -27.39 -6.59 14.20
N ALA A 45 -27.21 -7.70 14.92
CA ALA A 45 -27.65 -7.84 16.31
C ALA A 45 -26.86 -6.93 17.28
N TRP A 46 -25.54 -6.81 17.10
CA TRP A 46 -24.71 -5.89 17.87
C TRP A 46 -25.11 -4.44 17.59
N ILE A 47 -25.31 -4.09 16.31
CA ILE A 47 -25.77 -2.76 15.91
C ILE A 47 -27.15 -2.43 16.51
N ALA A 48 -28.06 -3.39 16.55
CA ALA A 48 -29.40 -3.20 17.12
C ALA A 48 -29.37 -2.93 18.63
N GLY A 49 -28.30 -3.34 19.33
CA GLY A 49 -28.08 -3.04 20.74
C GLY A 49 -27.55 -1.62 21.02
N LEU A 50 -27.09 -0.89 20.00
CA LEU A 50 -26.61 0.48 20.15
C LEU A 50 -27.77 1.48 20.10
N ASP A 51 -27.74 2.49 20.97
CA ASP A 51 -28.66 3.60 20.85
C ASP A 51 -28.36 4.45 19.60
N ARG A 52 -29.32 5.30 19.20
CA ARG A 52 -29.22 6.10 17.98
C ARG A 52 -28.02 7.07 18.00
N ALA A 53 -27.68 7.64 19.15
CA ALA A 53 -26.57 8.58 19.26
C ALA A 53 -25.24 7.84 19.10
N THR A 54 -25.06 6.70 19.78
CA THR A 54 -23.87 5.85 19.67
C THR A 54 -23.69 5.32 18.25
N LEU A 55 -24.77 4.86 17.60
CA LEU A 55 -24.72 4.42 16.20
C LEU A 55 -24.34 5.57 15.24
N GLY A 56 -24.84 6.78 15.49
CA GLY A 56 -24.47 7.98 14.75
C GLY A 56 -22.98 8.32 14.91
N ALA A 57 -22.48 8.27 16.14
CA ALA A 57 -21.07 8.51 16.46
C ALA A 57 -20.16 7.46 15.80
N LEU A 58 -20.49 6.17 15.87
CA LEU A 58 -19.76 5.08 15.22
C LEU A 58 -19.66 5.31 13.71
N ARG A 59 -20.77 5.59 13.04
CA ARG A 59 -20.79 5.84 11.58
C ARG A 59 -19.98 7.07 11.20
N GLY A 60 -20.08 8.14 11.97
CA GLY A 60 -19.28 9.35 11.78
C GLY A 60 -17.78 9.09 11.95
N ALA A 61 -17.39 8.39 13.02
CA ALA A 61 -16.01 8.04 13.30
C ALA A 61 -15.41 7.12 12.22
N LEU A 62 -16.15 6.10 11.79
CA LEU A 62 -15.74 5.21 10.70
C LEU A 62 -15.58 5.95 9.38
N GLY A 63 -16.53 6.82 9.02
CA GLY A 63 -16.44 7.64 7.82
C GLY A 63 -15.22 8.56 7.84
N ALA A 64 -14.92 9.19 8.98
CA ALA A 64 -13.75 10.02 9.16
C ALA A 64 -12.45 9.22 9.13
N ALA A 65 -12.41 8.03 9.74
CA ALA A 65 -11.25 7.14 9.70
C ALA A 65 -10.95 6.66 8.28
N ILE A 66 -11.96 6.24 7.52
CA ILE A 66 -11.80 5.85 6.11
C ILE A 66 -11.22 7.01 5.29
N ALA A 67 -11.73 8.23 5.46
CA ALA A 67 -11.21 9.41 4.77
C ALA A 67 -9.73 9.66 5.13
N ARG A 68 -9.39 9.69 6.43
CA ARG A 68 -8.01 9.85 6.89
C ARG A 68 -7.08 8.76 6.36
N SER A 69 -7.53 7.52 6.33
CA SER A 69 -6.78 6.39 5.76
C SER A 69 -6.46 6.61 4.29
N ALA A 70 -7.46 6.95 3.48
CA ALA A 70 -7.28 7.23 2.06
C ALA A 70 -6.31 8.39 1.83
N ASP A 71 -6.42 9.45 2.63
CA ASP A 71 -5.57 10.64 2.56
C ASP A 71 -4.12 10.34 2.94
N ALA A 72 -3.92 9.52 3.98
CA ALA A 72 -2.60 9.07 4.42
C ALA A 72 -1.93 8.20 3.35
N VAL A 73 -2.68 7.28 2.75
CA VAL A 73 -2.17 6.47 1.62
C VAL A 73 -1.79 7.38 0.44
N ALA A 74 -2.68 8.28 0.02
CA ALA A 74 -2.38 9.19 -1.09
C ALA A 74 -1.14 10.03 -0.80
N SER A 75 -1.02 10.59 0.41
CA SER A 75 0.15 11.37 0.82
C SER A 75 1.44 10.56 0.76
N ARG A 76 1.42 9.31 1.23
CA ARG A 76 2.57 8.41 1.16
C ARG A 76 2.92 8.00 -0.27
N LEU A 77 1.93 7.81 -1.13
CA LEU A 77 2.12 7.49 -2.54
C LEU A 77 2.63 8.70 -3.35
N ARG A 78 2.67 9.91 -2.80
CA ARG A 78 3.30 11.07 -3.44
C ARG A 78 4.81 11.16 -3.19
N ASP A 79 5.33 10.37 -2.25
CA ASP A 79 6.76 10.32 -1.96
C ASP A 79 7.54 9.82 -3.20
N PRO A 80 8.38 10.67 -3.84
CA PRO A 80 9.12 10.29 -5.04
C PRO A 80 10.05 9.08 -4.82
N ASP A 81 10.60 8.92 -3.60
CA ASP A 81 11.54 7.84 -3.29
C ASP A 81 10.87 6.47 -3.35
N LEU A 82 9.56 6.41 -3.11
CA LEU A 82 8.76 5.19 -3.26
C LEU A 82 8.74 4.69 -4.72
N TRP A 83 8.82 5.59 -5.69
CA TRP A 83 8.68 5.29 -7.12
C TRP A 83 10.02 5.13 -7.83
N LEU A 84 11.10 5.65 -7.24
CA LEU A 84 12.46 5.44 -7.72
C LEU A 84 13.10 4.17 -7.12
N ASP A 85 12.61 3.71 -5.96
CA ASP A 85 12.93 2.39 -5.40
C ASP A 85 11.70 1.66 -4.82
N PRO A 86 10.85 1.06 -5.68
CA PRO A 86 9.60 0.43 -5.26
C PRO A 86 9.78 -0.93 -4.56
N LEU A 87 11.00 -1.48 -4.49
CA LEU A 87 11.27 -2.84 -4.02
C LEU A 87 12.10 -2.85 -2.72
N VAL A 88 11.62 -3.58 -1.71
CA VAL A 88 12.25 -3.71 -0.37
C VAL A 88 13.66 -4.33 -0.38
N ALA A 89 14.07 -4.96 -1.49
CA ALA A 89 15.09 -6.00 -1.45
C ALA A 89 16.54 -5.50 -1.60
N ARG A 90 16.82 -4.20 -1.78
CA ARG A 90 18.20 -3.72 -1.68
C ARG A 90 18.68 -3.55 -0.24
N GLU A 91 17.79 -3.13 0.66
CA GLU A 91 18.13 -2.76 2.04
C GLU A 91 17.89 -3.90 3.04
N ALA A 92 16.79 -4.65 2.88
CA ALA A 92 16.48 -5.78 3.76
C ALA A 92 17.44 -6.97 3.62
N ILE A 93 18.16 -7.07 2.49
CA ILE A 93 19.09 -8.17 2.19
C ILE A 93 20.52 -7.87 2.71
N GLY A 94 20.82 -6.62 3.09
CA GLY A 94 22.15 -6.16 3.52
C GLY A 94 22.29 -5.79 5.01
N GLY A 95 21.28 -6.03 5.84
CA GLY A 95 21.38 -5.82 7.29
C GLY A 95 21.36 -4.36 7.75
N ARG A 96 20.96 -3.40 6.90
CA ARG A 96 20.69 -2.01 7.31
C ARG A 96 19.19 -1.73 7.23
N THR A 97 18.50 -2.02 8.32
CA THR A 97 17.08 -1.70 8.56
C THR A 97 16.89 -0.27 9.09
N GLU A 98 17.77 0.67 8.73
CA GLU A 98 17.85 1.97 9.44
C GLU A 98 16.83 3.02 8.95
N VAL A 99 16.26 2.88 7.74
CA VAL A 99 15.39 3.94 7.19
C VAL A 99 13.89 3.71 7.50
N TRP A 100 13.47 2.48 7.80
CA TRP A 100 12.04 2.14 8.00
C TRP A 100 11.74 1.28 9.24
N GLY A 101 12.69 1.17 10.19
CA GLY A 101 12.52 0.40 11.43
C GLY A 101 11.23 0.74 12.21
N ASP A 102 10.75 1.98 12.10
CA ASP A 102 9.57 2.48 12.80
C ASP A 102 8.27 2.46 11.96
N LEU A 103 8.34 2.13 10.67
CA LEU A 103 7.26 2.39 9.70
C LEU A 103 6.73 1.13 8.99
N LEU A 104 7.29 -0.04 9.31
CA LEU A 104 6.75 -1.33 8.92
C LEU A 104 5.98 -1.92 10.10
N PRO A 105 4.65 -2.12 10.00
CA PRO A 105 3.90 -2.82 11.04
C PRO A 105 4.57 -4.17 11.35
N GLY A 106 4.59 -4.56 12.63
CA GLY A 106 5.33 -5.76 13.09
C GLY A 106 5.02 -7.06 12.34
N TRP A 107 3.82 -7.17 11.74
CA TRP A 107 3.46 -8.32 10.90
C TRP A 107 4.26 -8.41 9.58
N VAL A 108 4.74 -7.29 9.02
CA VAL A 108 5.56 -7.26 7.80
C VAL A 108 6.91 -7.92 8.05
N ILE A 109 7.51 -7.66 9.21
CA ILE A 109 8.78 -8.25 9.65
C ILE A 109 8.62 -9.77 9.82
N GLU A 110 7.49 -10.20 10.40
CA GLU A 110 7.20 -11.63 10.60
C GLU A 110 6.91 -12.36 9.28
N LEU A 111 6.22 -11.72 8.33
CA LEU A 111 5.95 -12.28 7.01
C LEU A 111 7.24 -12.44 6.19
N ALA A 112 8.13 -11.44 6.25
CA ALA A 112 9.45 -11.50 5.61
C ALA A 112 10.31 -12.64 6.17
N ARG A 113 10.21 -12.92 7.48
CA ARG A 113 10.90 -14.05 8.13
C ARG A 113 10.36 -15.41 7.66
N ARG A 114 9.05 -15.50 7.38
CA ARG A 114 8.35 -16.76 7.06
C ARG A 114 8.38 -17.14 5.57
N LEU A 115 8.40 -16.17 4.65
CA LEU A 115 8.40 -16.43 3.20
C LEU A 115 9.78 -16.82 2.65
N GLY A 116 10.84 -16.76 3.47
CA GLY A 116 12.20 -17.06 3.04
C GLY A 116 12.78 -15.98 2.11
N ARG A 117 14.11 -15.95 1.98
CA ARG A 117 14.83 -14.98 1.16
C ARG A 117 14.39 -15.13 -0.31
N PRO A 118 13.80 -14.12 -0.96
CA PRO A 118 13.60 -14.16 -2.40
C PRO A 118 14.95 -14.20 -3.10
N SER A 119 15.11 -15.09 -4.09
CA SER A 119 16.34 -15.17 -4.89
C SER A 119 16.62 -13.83 -5.56
N ALA A 120 17.85 -13.32 -5.40
CA ALA A 120 18.29 -11.99 -5.82
C ALA A 120 18.06 -11.68 -7.32
N GLU A 121 17.83 -12.70 -8.15
CA GLU A 121 17.54 -12.53 -9.58
C GLU A 121 16.06 -12.19 -9.90
N ARG A 122 15.10 -12.57 -9.04
CA ARG A 122 13.68 -12.18 -9.20
C ARG A 122 13.39 -10.76 -8.67
N VAL A 123 14.38 -10.15 -8.01
CA VAL A 123 14.29 -8.89 -7.27
C VAL A 123 14.42 -7.64 -8.16
N LEU A 124 14.74 -7.79 -9.45
CA LEU A 124 15.10 -6.64 -10.30
C LEU A 124 14.03 -6.20 -11.31
N ARG A 125 12.82 -6.78 -11.25
CA ARG A 125 11.65 -6.30 -12.00
C ARG A 125 10.62 -5.81 -10.99
N PRO A 126 10.03 -4.61 -11.14
CA PRO A 126 8.95 -4.22 -10.27
C PRO A 126 7.82 -5.24 -10.50
N ALA A 127 7.51 -5.96 -9.42
CA ALA A 127 6.60 -7.09 -9.44
C ALA A 127 5.17 -6.64 -9.78
N GLU A 128 4.25 -7.60 -9.88
CA GLU A 128 2.82 -7.30 -9.86
C GLU A 128 2.50 -6.33 -8.70
N LEU A 129 1.55 -5.41 -8.90
CA LEU A 129 1.26 -4.38 -7.92
C LEU A 129 1.02 -5.02 -6.56
N ASP A 130 0.16 -6.03 -6.48
CA ASP A 130 -0.19 -6.77 -5.27
C ASP A 130 0.84 -7.81 -4.78
N SER A 131 2.07 -7.75 -5.29
CA SER A 131 3.18 -8.51 -4.74
C SER A 131 3.43 -8.14 -3.26
N PRO A 132 3.64 -9.11 -2.36
CA PRO A 132 3.84 -8.85 -0.94
C PRO A 132 5.10 -8.02 -0.63
N ASN A 133 6.04 -7.95 -1.57
CA ASN A 133 7.29 -7.20 -1.44
C ASN A 133 7.24 -5.81 -2.12
N ASN A 134 6.10 -5.42 -2.69
CA ASN A 134 5.92 -4.13 -3.35
C ASN A 134 5.52 -3.07 -2.30
N ARG A 135 6.35 -2.04 -2.15
CA ARG A 135 6.13 -0.98 -1.14
C ARG A 135 4.83 -0.20 -1.39
N VAL A 136 4.47 -0.01 -2.67
CA VAL A 136 3.20 0.63 -3.07
C VAL A 136 2.01 -0.19 -2.58
N TRP A 137 2.08 -1.52 -2.72
CA TRP A 137 1.03 -2.39 -2.21
C TRP A 137 0.97 -2.47 -0.71
N LEU A 138 2.10 -2.48 -0.02
CA LEU A 138 2.12 -2.40 1.44
C LEU A 138 1.45 -1.10 1.93
N ALA A 139 1.66 0.03 1.25
CA ALA A 139 0.96 1.26 1.58
C ALA A 139 -0.56 1.13 1.37
N LEU A 140 -0.99 0.57 0.25
CA LEU A 140 -2.42 0.35 -0.06
C LEU A 140 -3.10 -0.63 0.91
N ALA A 141 -2.45 -1.76 1.19
CA ALA A 141 -3.00 -2.86 1.97
C ALA A 141 -3.10 -2.56 3.48
N ASN A 142 -2.34 -1.57 3.98
CA ASN A 142 -2.35 -1.15 5.38
C ASN A 142 -3.33 0.00 5.67
N ALA A 143 -4.13 0.43 4.69
CA ALA A 143 -5.07 1.54 4.86
C ALA A 143 -6.15 1.28 5.93
N ALA A 144 -6.40 0.02 6.31
CA ALA A 144 -7.44 -0.34 7.25
C ALA A 144 -7.14 -0.01 8.71
N GLU A 145 -5.88 0.28 9.10
CA GLU A 145 -5.51 0.38 10.52
C GLU A 145 -6.30 1.44 11.31
N PRO A 146 -6.52 2.67 10.79
CA PRO A 146 -7.36 3.66 11.48
C PRO A 146 -8.82 3.23 11.66
N VAL A 147 -9.34 2.39 10.77
CA VAL A 147 -10.71 1.84 10.88
C VAL A 147 -10.77 0.80 12.00
N VAL A 148 -9.73 -0.02 12.13
CA VAL A 148 -9.59 -1.00 13.21
C VAL A 148 -9.60 -0.30 14.56
N GLY A 149 -8.79 0.76 14.73
CA GLY A 149 -8.76 1.54 15.97
C GLY A 149 -10.14 2.11 16.37
N VAL A 150 -10.91 2.62 15.40
CA VAL A 150 -12.29 3.08 15.69
C VAL A 150 -13.18 1.92 16.14
N LEU A 151 -13.10 0.74 15.52
CA LEU A 151 -13.93 -0.38 15.94
C LEU A 151 -13.56 -0.86 17.36
N GLU A 152 -12.27 -0.85 17.69
CA GLU A 152 -11.76 -1.15 19.04
C GLU A 152 -12.26 -0.14 20.09
N GLU A 153 -12.26 1.16 19.77
CA GLU A 153 -12.82 2.21 20.64
C GLU A 153 -14.32 2.02 20.94
N PHE A 154 -15.06 1.36 20.05
CA PHE A 154 -16.48 1.05 20.22
C PHE A 154 -16.71 -0.37 20.78
N GLY A 155 -15.66 -1.00 21.33
CA GLY A 155 -15.76 -2.24 22.10
C GLY A 155 -15.72 -3.52 21.26
N LEU A 156 -15.24 -3.46 20.01
CA LEU A 156 -14.98 -4.65 19.21
C LEU A 156 -13.51 -5.03 19.32
N GLU A 157 -13.25 -6.21 19.87
CA GLU A 157 -11.87 -6.71 20.01
C GLU A 157 -11.26 -7.00 18.63
N ARG A 158 -9.94 -6.84 18.47
CA ARG A 158 -9.28 -7.11 17.19
C ARG A 158 -9.54 -8.53 16.66
N SER A 159 -9.63 -9.51 17.56
CA SER A 159 -9.96 -10.90 17.21
C SER A 159 -11.37 -11.08 16.63
N GLU A 160 -12.27 -10.16 16.95
CA GLU A 160 -13.66 -10.15 16.48
C GLU A 160 -13.81 -9.52 15.09
N LEU A 161 -12.82 -8.73 14.66
CA LEU A 161 -12.84 -8.03 13.37
C LEU A 161 -12.44 -8.93 12.19
N GLY A 162 -11.92 -10.13 12.47
CA GLY A 162 -11.40 -11.04 11.46
C GLY A 162 -9.98 -10.70 11.02
N GLY A 163 -9.41 -11.48 10.10
CA GLY A 163 -7.97 -11.49 9.87
C GLY A 163 -7.30 -12.29 10.98
N GLY A 164 -6.61 -13.39 10.64
CA GLY A 164 -5.93 -14.20 11.66
C GLY A 164 -4.90 -13.37 12.44
N ARG A 165 -4.19 -13.98 13.41
CA ARG A 165 -3.15 -13.34 14.24
C ARG A 165 -2.11 -12.47 13.50
N LEU A 166 -2.01 -12.58 12.17
CA LEU A 166 -0.95 -12.04 11.34
C LEU A 166 -1.41 -11.00 10.30
N LEU A 167 -2.70 -10.83 10.04
CA LEU A 167 -3.17 -9.91 9.00
C LEU A 167 -4.23 -8.96 9.54
N PRO A 168 -4.10 -7.64 9.28
CA PRO A 168 -5.10 -6.70 9.74
C PRO A 168 -6.47 -6.99 9.10
N PRO A 169 -7.57 -6.81 9.86
CA PRO A 169 -8.92 -6.84 9.32
C PRO A 169 -9.08 -5.90 8.12
N PHE A 170 -10.00 -6.21 7.20
CA PHE A 170 -10.31 -5.39 6.00
C PHE A 170 -9.17 -5.23 4.98
N ARG A 171 -8.05 -5.92 5.16
CA ARG A 171 -6.97 -5.92 4.20
C ARG A 171 -7.39 -6.62 2.90
N PRO A 172 -7.25 -5.98 1.72
CA PRO A 172 -7.42 -6.68 0.46
C PRO A 172 -6.31 -7.71 0.26
N GLY A 173 -6.67 -8.92 -0.16
CA GLY A 173 -5.74 -9.99 -0.51
C GLY A 173 -5.15 -9.87 -1.91
N SER A 174 -5.75 -9.05 -2.79
CA SER A 174 -5.31 -8.84 -4.17
C SER A 174 -5.70 -7.47 -4.70
N LEU A 175 -5.07 -7.05 -5.81
CA LEU A 175 -5.44 -5.80 -6.48
C LEU A 175 -6.89 -5.81 -6.94
N ARG A 176 -7.40 -6.97 -7.38
CA ARG A 176 -8.80 -7.12 -7.82
C ARG A 176 -9.80 -6.90 -6.69
N GLU A 177 -9.44 -7.29 -5.48
CA GLU A 177 -10.29 -7.04 -4.30
C GLU A 177 -10.27 -5.57 -3.90
N LEU A 178 -9.10 -4.92 -3.94
CA LEU A 178 -8.95 -3.50 -3.66
C LEU A 178 -9.69 -2.63 -4.71
N ASP A 179 -9.47 -2.92 -5.98
CA ASP A 179 -9.93 -2.13 -7.12
C ASP A 179 -10.65 -3.00 -8.17
N PRO A 180 -11.91 -3.39 -7.91
CA PRO A 180 -12.69 -4.24 -8.82
C PRO A 180 -12.88 -3.63 -10.21
N HIS A 181 -12.78 -2.30 -10.33
CA HIS A 181 -12.93 -1.56 -11.58
C HIS A 181 -11.60 -1.43 -12.35
N GLY A 182 -10.47 -1.86 -11.78
CA GLY A 182 -9.18 -1.92 -12.46
C GLY A 182 -8.62 -0.56 -12.87
N ARG A 183 -8.88 0.49 -12.10
CA ARG A 183 -8.35 1.86 -12.30
C ARG A 183 -6.84 1.97 -12.06
N LEU A 184 -6.30 1.25 -11.09
CA LEU A 184 -4.88 1.29 -10.72
C LEU A 184 -3.98 0.49 -11.66
N ALA A 185 -4.49 -0.62 -12.21
CA ALA A 185 -3.68 -1.52 -13.03
C ALA A 185 -3.10 -0.85 -14.30
N PRO A 186 -3.84 -0.02 -15.07
CA PRO A 186 -3.28 0.73 -16.18
C PRO A 186 -2.17 1.71 -15.77
N LEU A 187 -2.33 2.39 -14.65
CA LEU A 187 -1.33 3.34 -14.14
C LEU A 187 -0.07 2.62 -13.71
N TRP A 188 -0.20 1.48 -13.01
CA TRP A 188 0.92 0.63 -12.64
C TRP A 188 1.69 0.14 -13.87
N ARG A 189 1.00 -0.39 -14.88
CA ARG A 189 1.65 -0.83 -16.13
C ARG A 189 2.42 0.29 -16.82
N ARG A 190 1.86 1.51 -16.86
CA ARG A 190 2.55 2.68 -17.42
C ARG A 190 3.80 3.03 -16.63
N TYR A 191 3.75 2.91 -15.30
CA TYR A 191 4.88 3.14 -14.42
C TYR A 191 6.00 2.13 -14.72
N LEU A 192 5.69 0.83 -14.84
CA LEU A 192 6.68 -0.19 -15.15
C LEU A 192 7.45 0.11 -16.45
N VAL A 193 6.78 0.64 -17.47
CA VAL A 193 7.41 1.04 -18.73
C VAL A 193 8.36 2.22 -18.55
N LEU A 194 7.94 3.26 -17.81
CA LEU A 194 8.78 4.44 -17.55
C LEU A 194 9.99 4.08 -16.68
N TYR A 195 9.75 3.31 -15.61
CA TYR A 195 10.78 2.87 -14.69
C TYR A 195 11.81 1.96 -15.37
N GLY A 196 11.37 1.06 -16.26
CA GLY A 196 12.27 0.24 -17.07
C GLY A 196 13.26 1.10 -17.86
N ARG A 197 12.75 2.10 -18.59
CA ARG A 197 13.59 3.05 -19.35
C ARG A 197 14.53 3.85 -18.46
N TYR A 198 14.05 4.30 -17.31
CA TYR A 198 14.87 5.05 -16.34
C TYR A 198 16.05 4.20 -15.84
N ARG A 199 15.78 2.95 -15.46
CA ARG A 199 16.79 2.02 -14.98
C ARG A 199 17.83 1.68 -16.06
N ASP A 200 17.39 1.49 -17.30
CA ASP A 200 18.29 1.18 -18.40
C ASP A 200 19.27 2.33 -18.71
N LEU A 201 18.88 3.60 -18.47
CA LEU A 201 19.80 4.75 -18.54
C LEU A 201 20.80 4.82 -17.38
N GLY A 202 20.44 4.29 -16.21
CA GLY A 202 21.32 4.25 -15.03
C GLY A 202 22.32 3.10 -15.04
N GLY A 203 22.01 1.99 -15.72
CA GLY A 203 22.89 0.81 -15.83
C GLY A 203 24.02 0.95 -16.86
N ASP A 204 23.83 1.78 -17.90
CA ASP A 204 24.77 1.94 -19.02
C ASP A 204 26.06 2.74 -18.67
N GLY A 205 26.17 3.23 -17.42
CA GLY A 205 27.30 4.00 -16.91
C GLY A 205 28.31 3.20 -16.08
N SER A 206 27.94 2.02 -15.58
CA SER A 206 28.81 1.20 -14.71
C SER A 206 29.70 0.20 -15.46
N ASP A 207 29.41 -0.08 -16.74
CA ASP A 207 30.12 -1.08 -17.55
C ASP A 207 31.26 -0.49 -18.41
N ARG A 208 31.55 0.82 -18.31
CA ARG A 208 32.59 1.49 -19.13
C ARG A 208 33.88 1.91 -18.40
N GLU A 209 34.03 1.64 -17.10
CA GLU A 209 35.25 1.99 -16.33
C GLU A 209 36.06 0.77 -15.85
N GLY A 210 35.94 -0.36 -16.54
CA GLY A 210 36.72 -1.57 -16.26
C GLY A 210 37.31 -2.19 -17.53
N GLY A 211 38.24 -1.50 -18.17
CA GLY A 211 39.01 -1.97 -19.32
C GLY A 211 40.42 -1.44 -19.29
#